data_AF-A0A8J2R394-F1
#
_entry.id   AF-A0A8J2R394-F1
#
_cell.length_a   1.000
_cell.length_b   1.000
_cell.length_c   1.000
_cell.angle_alpha   90.00
_cell.angle_beta   90.00
_cell.angle_gamma   90.00
#
_symmetry.space_group_name_H-M   'P 1'
#
loop_
_entity.id
_entity.type
_entity.pdbx_description
1 polymer ?
#
loop_
_entity_poly.entity_id
_entity_poly.type
_entity_poly.pdbx_seq_one_letter_code
_entity_poly.pdbx_strand_id
1 'polypeptide(L)'
;MCLEMNLQTLFQDFNPSKFVVHTCLLIFTALLALKLDNTISWSYWAVFTPIWIWKFLVVLGATVGTYVWWQYPHFRLEGEAYIHYKAMLISLAIHLILLMFELLVCDQLTTNRHVWILVFIPLIFISIVSIAICIWCVKHDRSYELELFCAVNILQFIFLALRLDHFINWSWEVVFVPMWILMCLSLVGEWVLYSIMFAGILLRTPEVNVQQRRTSFNSALAYTFTVIPILVFQVLLTNKLDEWLSLSYIVVVSPLFVTFATLIIMSFSSKGGNKWWFGIRKDFCQFLLSVFPLLQEYANIAYNNNVNRQTNEQTSEYRDDDSIKDKKHKNHKKNEALKPIVPITSIDVPD
;
A
#
# COMPACT_ATOMS: atom_id res chain seq x y z
N MET A 1 -5.79 -30.71 0.52
CA MET A 1 -6.22 -29.55 -0.29
C MET A 1 -7.52 -29.03 0.31
N CYS A 2 -7.41 -28.14 1.30
CA CYS A 2 -8.49 -27.27 1.73
C CYS A 2 -7.79 -25.96 2.04
N LEU A 3 -7.98 -24.96 1.19
CA LEU A 3 -7.43 -23.63 1.36
C LEU A 3 -8.31 -22.97 2.42
N GLU A 4 -8.10 -23.31 3.70
CA GLU A 4 -8.62 -22.47 4.78
C GLU A 4 -7.88 -21.15 4.66
N MET A 5 -8.46 -20.23 3.87
CA MET A 5 -8.12 -18.82 3.93
C MET A 5 -8.33 -18.42 5.38
N ASN A 6 -7.23 -18.29 6.10
CA ASN A 6 -7.24 -17.73 7.44
C ASN A 6 -7.60 -16.25 7.29
N LEU A 7 -8.90 -15.98 7.20
CA LEU A 7 -9.49 -14.65 7.00
C LEU A 7 -8.93 -13.66 8.04
N GLN A 8 -8.58 -14.15 9.22
CA GLN A 8 -7.95 -13.36 10.28
C GLN A 8 -6.58 -12.82 9.88
N THR A 9 -5.71 -13.63 9.26
CA THR A 9 -4.42 -13.13 8.73
C THR A 9 -4.63 -12.14 7.57
N LEU A 10 -5.67 -12.33 6.76
CA LEU A 10 -5.99 -11.46 5.64
C LEU A 10 -6.55 -10.10 6.08
N PHE A 11 -7.34 -10.08 7.15
CA PHE A 11 -7.79 -8.84 7.78
C PHE A 11 -6.70 -8.18 8.63
N GLN A 12 -5.80 -8.95 9.26
CA GLN A 12 -4.72 -8.38 10.08
C GLN A 12 -3.67 -7.65 9.23
N ASP A 13 -3.40 -8.11 8.01
CA ASP A 13 -2.45 -7.51 7.08
C ASP A 13 -3.10 -6.51 6.08
N PHE A 14 -4.34 -6.07 6.35
CA PHE A 14 -5.06 -5.15 5.47
C PHE A 14 -4.60 -3.70 5.63
N ASN A 15 -4.17 -3.09 4.53
CA ASN A 15 -3.81 -1.68 4.47
C ASN A 15 -4.95 -0.85 3.83
N PRO A 16 -5.81 -0.21 4.65
CA PRO A 16 -6.99 0.50 4.16
C PRO A 16 -6.63 1.70 3.28
N SER A 17 -5.51 2.38 3.57
CA SER A 17 -5.11 3.56 2.81
C SER A 17 -4.71 3.20 1.39
N LYS A 18 -3.91 2.15 1.21
CA LYS A 18 -3.49 1.68 -0.13
C LYS A 18 -4.69 1.14 -0.92
N PHE A 19 -5.57 0.39 -0.26
CA PHE A 19 -6.80 -0.11 -0.89
C PHE A 19 -7.68 1.02 -1.44
N VAL A 20 -7.94 2.05 -0.65
CA VAL A 20 -8.74 3.20 -1.09
C VAL A 20 -8.06 3.90 -2.26
N VAL A 21 -6.75 4.17 -2.19
CA VAL A 21 -6.00 4.83 -3.26
C VAL A 21 -6.11 4.06 -4.57
N HIS A 22 -5.80 2.76 -4.56
CA HIS A 22 -5.80 1.95 -5.79
C HIS A 22 -7.21 1.77 -6.37
N THR A 23 -8.24 1.65 -5.52
CA THR A 23 -9.63 1.56 -5.97
C THR A 23 -10.10 2.87 -6.59
N CYS A 24 -9.81 4.02 -5.96
CA CYS A 24 -10.13 5.33 -6.50
C CYS A 24 -9.41 5.58 -7.83
N LEU A 25 -8.13 5.22 -7.94
CA LEU A 25 -7.37 5.34 -9.19
C LEU A 25 -7.94 4.44 -10.30
N LEU A 26 -8.31 3.20 -9.98
CA LEU A 26 -8.94 2.28 -10.94
C LEU A 26 -10.24 2.87 -11.50
N ILE A 27 -11.14 3.33 -10.63
CA ILE A 27 -12.43 3.90 -11.04
C ILE A 27 -12.20 5.18 -11.85
N PHE A 28 -11.30 6.05 -11.41
CA PHE A 28 -10.95 7.27 -12.15
C PHE A 28 -10.43 6.95 -13.55
N THR A 29 -9.47 6.03 -13.66
CA THR A 29 -8.86 5.67 -14.94
C THR A 29 -9.88 5.02 -15.87
N ALA A 30 -10.81 4.21 -15.36
CA ALA A 30 -11.93 3.68 -16.14
C ALA A 30 -12.88 4.78 -16.64
N LEU A 31 -13.31 5.69 -15.77
CA LEU A 31 -14.17 6.81 -16.14
C LEU A 31 -13.50 7.76 -17.14
N LEU A 32 -12.21 8.03 -16.97
CA LEU A 32 -11.43 8.87 -17.88
C LEU A 32 -11.30 8.22 -19.26
N ALA A 33 -10.98 6.92 -19.33
CA ALA A 33 -10.91 6.20 -20.60
C ALA A 33 -12.25 6.21 -21.34
N LEU A 34 -13.35 5.93 -20.64
CA LEU A 34 -14.70 5.97 -21.21
C LEU A 34 -15.10 7.38 -21.68
N LYS A 35 -14.68 8.41 -20.95
CA LYS A 35 -14.90 9.80 -21.34
C LYS A 35 -14.11 10.17 -22.60
N LEU A 36 -12.83 9.79 -22.67
CA LEU A 36 -11.98 10.04 -23.84
C LEU A 36 -12.46 9.28 -25.09
N ASP A 37 -13.06 8.10 -24.90
CA ASP A 37 -13.71 7.33 -25.97
C ASP A 37 -15.11 7.87 -26.36
N ASN A 38 -15.55 9.00 -25.79
CA ASN A 38 -16.88 9.61 -26.00
C ASN A 38 -18.07 8.67 -25.70
N THR A 39 -17.85 7.58 -24.96
CA THR A 39 -18.92 6.65 -24.55
C THR A 39 -19.82 7.24 -23.47
N ILE A 40 -19.27 8.16 -22.65
CA ILE A 40 -19.96 8.83 -21.55
C ILE A 40 -20.00 10.35 -21.80
N SER A 41 -21.19 10.94 -21.69
CA SER A 41 -21.43 12.39 -21.86
C SER A 41 -21.23 13.23 -20.58
N TRP A 42 -20.79 12.62 -19.48
CA TRP A 42 -20.59 13.29 -18.19
C TRP A 42 -19.54 14.41 -18.26
N SER A 43 -19.63 15.37 -17.33
CA SER A 43 -18.64 16.44 -17.20
C SER A 43 -17.31 15.89 -16.64
N TYR A 44 -16.19 16.58 -16.92
CA TYR A 44 -14.90 16.22 -16.32
C TYR A 44 -14.94 16.26 -14.79
N TRP A 45 -15.75 17.16 -14.23
CA TRP A 45 -16.08 17.18 -12.81
C TRP A 45 -16.59 15.81 -12.34
N ALA A 46 -17.62 15.23 -12.96
CA ALA A 46 -18.11 13.91 -12.55
C ALA A 46 -17.05 12.79 -12.67
N VAL A 47 -16.19 12.85 -13.69
CA VAL A 47 -15.10 11.87 -13.91
C VAL A 47 -14.05 11.91 -12.80
N PHE A 48 -13.74 13.09 -12.25
CA PHE A 48 -12.74 13.27 -11.18
C PHE A 48 -13.27 12.92 -9.77
N THR A 49 -14.56 12.58 -9.63
CA THR A 49 -15.18 12.26 -8.32
C THR A 49 -14.44 11.21 -7.48
N PRO A 50 -13.90 10.10 -8.02
CA PRO A 50 -13.20 9.11 -7.21
C PRO A 50 -11.94 9.68 -6.56
N ILE A 51 -11.25 10.59 -7.26
CA ILE A 51 -10.06 11.26 -6.75
C ILE A 51 -10.43 12.23 -5.64
N TRP A 52 -11.50 13.01 -5.80
CA TRP A 52 -11.94 13.93 -4.75
C TRP A 52 -12.35 13.22 -3.48
N ILE A 53 -13.02 12.07 -3.59
CA ILE A 53 -13.35 11.23 -2.43
C ILE A 53 -12.06 10.80 -1.71
N TRP A 54 -11.03 10.39 -2.45
CA TRP A 54 -9.74 10.05 -1.88
C TRP A 54 -9.08 11.24 -1.16
N LYS A 55 -9.01 12.42 -1.79
CA LYS A 55 -8.42 13.61 -1.16
C LYS A 55 -9.21 14.07 0.06
N PHE A 56 -10.54 14.04 -0.01
CA PHE A 56 -11.41 14.35 1.12
C PHE A 56 -11.13 13.42 2.31
N LEU A 57 -10.95 12.12 2.05
CA LEU A 57 -10.60 11.16 3.10
C LEU A 57 -9.26 11.48 3.76
N VAL A 58 -8.27 11.93 3.00
CA VAL A 58 -6.96 12.35 3.54
C VAL A 58 -7.09 13.60 4.41
N VAL A 59 -7.87 14.59 3.98
CA VAL A 59 -8.12 15.81 4.78
C VAL A 59 -8.90 15.46 6.05
N LEU A 60 -9.92 14.61 5.98
CA LEU A 60 -10.66 14.13 7.15
C LEU A 60 -9.74 13.36 8.10
N GLY A 61 -8.88 12.50 7.57
CA GLY A 61 -7.87 11.77 8.35
C GLY A 61 -6.93 12.69 9.12
N ALA A 62 -6.42 13.73 8.45
CA ALA A 62 -5.50 14.68 9.06
C ALA A 62 -6.20 15.60 10.08
N THR A 63 -7.43 16.05 9.81
CA THR A 63 -8.19 16.89 10.76
C THR A 63 -8.51 16.13 12.05
N VAL A 64 -8.98 14.88 11.96
CA VAL A 64 -9.17 14.01 13.13
C VAL A 64 -7.83 13.76 13.85
N GLY A 65 -6.76 13.49 13.10
CA GLY A 65 -5.43 13.31 13.68
C GLY A 65 -4.93 14.54 14.45
N THR A 66 -5.09 15.74 13.91
CA THR A 66 -4.74 17.00 14.57
C THR A 66 -5.62 17.28 15.79
N TYR A 67 -6.92 16.97 15.73
CA TYR A 67 -7.81 17.08 16.88
C TYR A 67 -7.35 16.17 18.05
N VAL A 68 -7.06 14.90 17.76
CA VAL A 68 -6.53 13.95 18.75
C VAL A 68 -5.16 14.39 19.29
N TRP A 69 -4.29 14.94 18.44
CA TRP A 69 -3.01 15.49 18.86
C TRP A 69 -3.14 16.66 19.84
N TRP A 70 -4.18 17.49 19.69
CA TRP A 70 -4.47 18.57 20.62
C TRP A 70 -5.04 18.08 21.94
N GLN A 71 -5.95 17.10 21.90
CA GLN A 71 -6.64 16.59 23.08
C GLN A 71 -5.71 15.85 24.05
N TYR A 72 -4.64 15.24 23.54
CA TYR A 72 -3.76 14.37 24.34
C TYR A 72 -2.29 14.83 24.27
N PRO A 73 -1.89 15.81 25.10
CA PRO A 73 -0.53 16.37 25.08
C PRO A 73 0.56 15.39 25.53
N HIS A 74 0.21 14.31 26.24
CA HIS A 74 1.13 13.23 26.65
C HIS A 74 1.84 12.59 25.45
N PHE A 75 1.26 12.68 24.26
CA PHE A 75 1.82 12.18 23.01
C PHE A 75 3.05 12.94 22.50
N ARG A 76 3.37 14.10 23.09
CA ARG A 76 4.57 14.88 22.77
C ARG A 76 5.85 14.32 23.41
N LEU A 77 5.71 13.51 24.46
CA LEU A 77 6.83 12.92 25.19
C LEU A 77 7.39 11.68 24.47
N GLU A 78 6.57 11.05 23.62
CA GLU A 78 6.93 9.87 22.84
C GLU A 78 7.49 10.33 21.48
N GLY A 79 8.82 10.34 21.35
CA GLY A 79 9.51 10.89 20.17
C GLY A 79 9.06 10.30 18.82
N GLU A 80 8.65 9.03 18.81
CA GLU A 80 8.12 8.36 17.61
C GLU A 80 6.76 8.94 17.18
N ALA A 81 5.86 9.23 18.13
CA ALA A 81 4.54 9.80 17.82
C ALA A 81 4.65 11.19 17.18
N TYR A 82 5.66 11.97 17.59
CA TYR A 82 5.95 13.28 17.00
C TYR A 82 6.41 13.18 15.54
N ILE A 83 7.25 12.19 15.21
CA ILE A 83 7.70 11.95 13.84
C ILE A 83 6.51 11.51 12.96
N HIS A 84 5.64 10.63 13.47
CA HIS A 84 4.45 10.19 12.74
C HIS A 84 3.46 11.34 12.47
N TYR A 85 3.26 12.22 13.45
CA TYR A 85 2.43 13.41 13.28
C TYR A 85 3.00 14.36 12.21
N LYS A 86 4.32 14.61 12.24
CA LYS A 86 4.99 15.40 11.19
C LYS A 86 4.83 14.79 9.80
N ALA A 87 4.99 13.47 9.68
CA ALA A 87 4.79 12.76 8.42
C ALA A 87 3.35 12.91 7.91
N MET A 88 2.35 12.86 8.80
CA MET A 88 0.95 13.09 8.46
C MET A 88 0.73 14.51 7.91
N LEU A 89 1.32 15.53 8.54
CA LEU A 89 1.23 16.93 8.05
C LEU A 89 1.92 17.12 6.70
N ILE A 90 3.10 16.52 6.51
CA ILE A 90 3.81 16.56 5.23
C ILE A 90 2.96 15.89 4.13
N SER A 91 2.40 14.72 4.42
CA SER A 91 1.51 14.01 3.50
C SER A 91 0.27 14.85 3.18
N LEU A 92 -0.37 15.48 4.17
CA LEU A 92 -1.49 16.39 3.95
C LEU A 92 -1.10 17.53 3.01
N ALA A 93 0.04 18.20 3.25
CA ALA A 93 0.51 19.30 2.42
C ALA A 93 0.69 18.88 0.95
N ILE A 94 1.32 17.72 0.71
CA ILE A 94 1.46 17.17 -0.65
C ILE A 94 0.09 16.93 -1.28
N HIS A 95 -0.85 16.31 -0.55
CA HIS A 95 -2.18 16.01 -1.08
C HIS A 95 -3.00 17.27 -1.39
N LEU A 96 -2.83 18.34 -0.61
CA LEU A 96 -3.49 19.63 -0.88
C LEU A 96 -2.94 20.29 -2.15
N ILE A 97 -1.62 20.24 -2.38
CA ILE A 97 -1.02 20.78 -3.61
C ILE A 97 -1.39 19.90 -4.81
N LEU A 98 -1.48 18.57 -4.64
CA LEU A 98 -1.99 17.66 -5.67
C LEU A 98 -3.46 17.93 -6.00
N LEU A 99 -4.29 18.20 -4.98
CA LEU A 99 -5.68 18.61 -5.19
C LEU A 99 -5.76 19.91 -6.00
N MET A 100 -4.88 20.88 -5.73
CA MET A 100 -4.79 22.11 -6.52
C MET A 100 -4.45 21.81 -8.00
N PHE A 101 -3.48 20.92 -8.26
CA PHE A 101 -3.18 20.45 -9.62
C PHE A 101 -4.40 19.80 -10.29
N GLU A 102 -5.07 18.88 -9.60
CA GLU A 102 -6.24 18.15 -10.12
C GLU A 102 -7.41 19.09 -10.45
N LEU A 103 -7.64 20.13 -9.63
CA LEU A 103 -8.64 21.16 -9.91
C LEU A 103 -8.30 21.99 -11.15
N LEU A 104 -7.03 22.39 -11.30
CA LEU A 104 -6.57 23.13 -12.49
C LEU A 104 -6.67 22.28 -13.76
N VAL A 105 -6.34 20.98 -13.69
CA VAL A 105 -6.49 20.05 -14.82
C VAL A 105 -7.97 19.91 -15.18
N CYS A 106 -8.86 19.76 -14.20
CA CYS A 106 -10.30 19.62 -14.45
C CYS A 106 -10.90 20.88 -15.09
N ASP A 107 -10.50 22.07 -14.62
CA ASP A 107 -10.93 23.34 -15.21
C ASP A 107 -10.38 23.51 -16.62
N GLN A 108 -9.11 23.19 -16.84
CA GLN A 108 -8.48 23.27 -18.16
C GLN A 108 -9.14 22.32 -19.16
N LEU A 109 -9.41 21.07 -18.78
CA LEU A 109 -10.11 20.11 -19.64
C LEU A 109 -11.54 20.56 -19.99
N THR A 110 -12.17 21.36 -19.13
CA THR A 110 -13.54 21.86 -19.35
C THR A 110 -13.56 23.12 -20.21
N THR A 111 -12.66 24.07 -19.95
CA THR A 111 -12.75 25.44 -20.47
C THR A 111 -11.62 25.80 -21.44
N ASN A 112 -10.50 25.07 -21.44
CA ASN A 112 -9.30 25.30 -22.26
C ASN A 112 -8.80 26.76 -22.23
N ARG A 113 -8.85 27.43 -21.07
CA ARG A 113 -8.53 28.86 -20.94
C ARG A 113 -7.06 29.15 -20.63
N HIS A 114 -6.39 28.23 -19.96
CA HIS A 114 -5.05 28.43 -19.42
C HIS A 114 -4.00 27.69 -20.26
N VAL A 115 -2.75 28.08 -20.11
CA VAL A 115 -1.61 27.31 -20.65
C VAL A 115 -1.33 26.13 -19.72
N TRP A 116 -0.99 24.97 -20.28
CA TRP A 116 -0.69 23.75 -19.53
C TRP A 116 0.50 23.93 -18.59
N ILE A 117 1.52 24.72 -18.94
CA ILE A 117 2.61 25.06 -18.01
C ILE A 117 2.07 25.58 -16.68
N LEU A 118 1.07 26.47 -16.70
CA LEU A 118 0.47 27.02 -15.48
C LEU A 118 -0.23 25.94 -14.66
N VAL A 119 -0.98 25.07 -15.34
CA VAL A 119 -1.66 23.92 -14.72
C VAL A 119 -0.67 22.98 -14.05
N PHE A 120 0.52 22.79 -14.63
CA PHE A 120 1.57 21.90 -14.11
C PHE A 120 2.48 22.53 -13.04
N ILE A 121 2.45 23.86 -12.80
CA ILE A 121 3.24 24.53 -11.76
C ILE A 121 3.15 23.84 -10.38
N PRO A 122 1.95 23.50 -9.86
CA PRO A 122 1.85 22.87 -8.54
C PRO A 122 2.58 21.52 -8.49
N LEU A 123 2.53 20.75 -9.58
CA LEU A 123 3.15 19.44 -9.67
C LEU A 123 4.68 19.54 -9.74
N ILE A 124 5.20 20.52 -10.49
CA ILE A 124 6.64 20.84 -10.53
C ILE A 124 7.12 21.29 -9.15
N PHE A 125 6.35 22.15 -8.47
CA PHE A 125 6.66 22.60 -7.12
C PHE A 125 6.72 21.43 -6.12
N ILE A 126 5.73 20.52 -6.14
CA ILE A 126 5.76 19.30 -5.32
C ILE A 126 7.03 18.51 -5.60
N SER A 127 7.39 18.32 -6.87
CA SER A 127 8.55 17.49 -7.24
C SER A 127 9.86 18.02 -6.66
N ILE A 128 10.05 19.34 -6.63
CA ILE A 128 11.22 19.98 -6.01
C ILE A 128 11.20 19.77 -4.49
N VAL A 129 10.05 20.02 -3.86
CA VAL A 129 9.87 19.86 -2.41
C VAL A 129 10.02 18.39 -1.98
N SER A 130 9.60 17.45 -2.83
CA SER A 130 9.69 16.01 -2.60
C SER A 130 11.13 15.53 -2.44
N ILE A 131 12.12 16.18 -3.06
CA ILE A 131 13.55 15.82 -2.86
C ILE A 131 13.94 16.01 -1.39
N ALA A 132 13.58 17.14 -0.78
CA ALA A 132 13.86 17.41 0.62
C ALA A 132 13.08 16.46 1.55
N ILE A 133 11.83 16.15 1.19
CA ILE A 133 10.99 15.21 1.96
C ILE A 133 11.55 13.78 1.87
N CYS A 134 12.04 13.33 0.71
CA CYS A 134 12.68 12.02 0.57
C CYS A 134 13.90 11.89 1.50
N ILE A 135 14.76 12.91 1.57
CA ILE A 135 15.91 12.93 2.49
C ILE A 135 15.44 12.84 3.95
N TRP A 136 14.37 13.56 4.29
CA TRP A 136 13.77 13.51 5.63
C TRP A 136 13.18 12.11 5.93
N CYS A 137 12.46 11.51 5.00
CA CYS A 137 11.87 10.18 5.15
C CYS A 137 12.93 9.08 5.32
N VAL A 138 14.01 9.12 4.54
CA VAL A 138 15.14 8.19 4.67
C VAL A 138 15.78 8.30 6.06
N LYS A 139 15.99 9.54 6.55
CA LYS A 139 16.55 9.76 7.89
C LYS A 139 15.67 9.21 9.02
N HIS A 140 14.36 9.12 8.80
CA HIS A 140 13.38 8.74 9.81
C HIS A 140 12.73 7.35 9.55
N ASP A 141 13.30 6.56 8.63
CA ASP A 141 12.84 5.20 8.27
C ASP A 141 11.33 5.13 7.94
N ARG A 142 10.86 6.10 7.14
CA ARG A 142 9.46 6.17 6.68
C ARG A 142 9.37 5.78 5.23
N SER A 143 8.22 5.21 4.83
CA SER A 143 7.89 4.97 3.43
C SER A 143 7.70 6.30 2.68
N TYR A 144 8.35 6.47 1.53
CA TYR A 144 8.32 7.69 0.70
C TYR A 144 7.99 7.40 -0.77
N GLU A 145 7.10 6.44 -1.04
CA GLU A 145 6.78 5.96 -2.40
C GLU A 145 6.29 7.08 -3.32
N LEU A 146 5.35 7.92 -2.86
CA LEU A 146 4.76 9.01 -3.66
C LEU A 146 5.76 10.15 -3.87
N GLU A 147 6.50 10.51 -2.83
CA GLU A 147 7.49 11.58 -2.88
C GLU A 147 8.65 11.22 -3.81
N LEU A 148 9.12 9.97 -3.77
CA LEU A 148 10.12 9.48 -4.71
C LEU A 148 9.60 9.53 -6.15
N PHE A 149 8.36 9.10 -6.36
CA PHE A 149 7.73 9.13 -7.68
C PHE A 149 7.64 10.55 -8.24
N CYS A 150 7.24 11.54 -7.43
CA CYS A 150 7.22 12.94 -7.84
C CYS A 150 8.62 13.49 -8.11
N ALA A 151 9.59 13.22 -7.23
CA ALA A 151 10.96 13.72 -7.36
C ALA A 151 11.65 13.24 -8.64
N VAL A 152 11.53 11.94 -8.97
CA VAL A 152 12.20 11.38 -10.16
C VAL A 152 11.50 11.80 -11.46
N ASN A 153 10.19 12.08 -11.41
CA ASN A 153 9.40 12.48 -12.58
C ASN A 153 9.33 13.99 -12.84
N ILE A 154 10.16 14.81 -12.19
CA ILE A 154 10.15 16.27 -12.41
C ILE A 154 10.31 16.62 -13.90
N LEU A 155 11.20 15.93 -14.61
CA LEU A 155 11.45 16.17 -16.03
C LEU A 155 10.26 15.75 -16.90
N GLN A 156 9.57 14.65 -16.52
CA GLN A 156 8.36 14.19 -17.19
C GLN A 156 7.26 15.25 -17.14
N PHE A 157 7.06 15.86 -15.96
CA PHE A 157 6.02 16.87 -15.79
C PHE A 157 6.30 18.13 -16.61
N ILE A 158 7.57 18.54 -16.72
CA ILE A 158 7.98 19.67 -17.56
C ILE A 158 7.75 19.34 -19.04
N PHE A 159 8.20 18.18 -19.52
CA PHE A 159 8.01 17.79 -20.93
C PHE A 159 6.54 17.63 -21.29
N LEU A 160 5.73 17.06 -20.40
CA LEU A 160 4.30 16.90 -20.61
C LEU A 160 3.61 18.27 -20.75
N ALA A 161 3.94 19.23 -19.88
CA ALA A 161 3.39 20.58 -19.95
C ALA A 161 3.77 21.30 -21.26
N LEU A 162 5.06 21.25 -21.63
CA LEU A 162 5.56 21.88 -22.86
C LEU A 162 4.99 21.24 -24.13
N ARG A 163 4.78 19.92 -24.12
CA ARG A 163 4.18 19.18 -25.23
C ARG A 163 2.71 19.53 -25.38
N LEU A 164 1.95 19.56 -24.29
CA LEU A 164 0.52 19.91 -24.31
C LEU A 164 0.29 21.38 -24.74
N ASP A 165 1.23 22.28 -24.44
CA ASP A 165 1.24 23.66 -24.93
C ASP A 165 1.75 23.81 -26.38
N HIS A 166 2.10 22.72 -27.06
CA HIS A 166 2.62 22.71 -28.43
C HIS A 166 3.91 23.54 -28.62
N PHE A 167 4.64 23.84 -27.55
CA PHE A 167 5.98 24.46 -27.65
C PHE A 167 7.01 23.49 -28.21
N ILE A 168 6.82 22.19 -27.95
CA ILE A 168 7.71 21.12 -28.37
C ILE A 168 6.97 20.16 -29.30
N ASN A 169 7.56 19.89 -30.47
CA ASN A 169 7.03 19.00 -31.50
C ASN A 169 7.62 17.58 -31.48
N TRP A 170 8.17 17.15 -30.36
CA TRP A 170 8.75 15.80 -30.20
C TRP A 170 7.65 14.74 -30.17
N SER A 171 8.01 13.50 -30.53
CA SER A 171 7.12 12.35 -30.35
C SER A 171 6.80 12.15 -28.87
N TRP A 172 5.63 11.59 -28.59
CA TRP A 172 5.22 11.28 -27.22
C TRP A 172 6.18 10.28 -26.58
N GLU A 173 6.79 9.38 -27.35
CA GLU A 173 7.86 8.50 -26.87
C GLU A 173 9.00 9.25 -26.15
N VAL A 174 9.48 10.36 -26.74
CA VAL A 174 10.57 11.18 -26.16
C VAL A 174 10.10 11.90 -24.89
N VAL A 175 8.85 12.37 -24.89
CA VAL A 175 8.25 13.02 -23.71
C VAL A 175 8.19 12.06 -22.52
N PHE A 176 8.00 10.75 -22.76
CA PHE A 176 7.94 9.71 -21.73
C PHE A 176 9.30 9.10 -21.33
N VAL A 177 10.44 9.62 -21.84
CA VAL A 177 11.80 9.13 -21.51
C VAL A 177 12.08 8.99 -20.00
N PRO A 178 11.76 9.97 -19.15
CA PRO A 178 11.96 9.81 -17.70
C PRO A 178 11.22 8.60 -17.11
N MET A 179 9.98 8.35 -17.56
CA MET A 179 9.22 7.17 -17.15
C MET A 179 9.81 5.87 -17.69
N TRP A 180 10.32 5.86 -18.93
CA TRP A 180 11.04 4.69 -19.48
C TRP A 180 12.25 4.32 -18.62
N ILE A 181 13.04 5.32 -18.20
CA ILE A 181 14.20 5.10 -17.32
C ILE A 181 13.76 4.48 -15.99
N LEU A 182 12.69 4.99 -15.38
CA LEU A 182 12.13 4.43 -14.15
C LEU A 182 11.67 2.98 -14.31
N MET A 183 10.99 2.67 -15.41
CA MET A 183 10.53 1.30 -15.69
C MET A 183 11.70 0.35 -15.93
N CYS A 184 12.72 0.78 -16.66
CA CYS A 184 13.95 0.02 -16.87
C CYS A 184 14.70 -0.22 -15.55
N LEU A 185 14.84 0.79 -14.69
CA LEU A 185 15.45 0.65 -13.38
C LEU A 185 14.66 -0.30 -12.47
N SER A 186 13.33 -0.21 -12.50
CA SER A 186 12.46 -1.10 -11.72
C SER A 186 12.56 -2.54 -12.22
N LEU A 187 12.58 -2.75 -13.54
CA LEU A 187 12.82 -4.07 -14.13
C LEU A 187 14.19 -4.60 -13.70
N VAL A 188 15.27 -3.87 -13.93
CA VAL A 188 16.63 -4.33 -13.58
C VAL A 188 16.74 -4.59 -12.07
N GLY A 189 16.16 -3.74 -11.22
CA GLY A 189 16.10 -3.93 -9.77
C GLY A 189 15.39 -5.22 -9.39
N GLU A 190 14.23 -5.50 -9.98
CA GLU A 190 13.50 -6.76 -9.80
C GLU A 190 14.30 -7.97 -10.33
N TRP A 191 14.90 -7.88 -11.52
CA TRP A 191 15.75 -8.93 -12.10
C TRP A 191 16.93 -9.27 -11.18
N VAL A 192 17.52 -8.27 -10.54
CA VAL A 192 18.61 -8.43 -9.57
C VAL A 192 18.10 -9.07 -8.28
N LEU A 193 16.96 -8.64 -7.73
CA LEU A 193 16.35 -9.27 -6.56
C LEU A 193 15.97 -10.73 -6.82
N TYR A 194 15.41 -11.03 -7.99
CA TYR A 194 15.09 -12.39 -8.43
C TYR A 194 16.35 -13.25 -8.52
N SER A 195 17.41 -12.74 -9.15
CA SER A 195 18.70 -13.42 -9.27
C SER A 195 19.34 -13.69 -7.90
N ILE A 196 19.28 -12.71 -6.99
CA ILE A 196 19.80 -12.84 -5.61
C ILE A 196 18.97 -13.86 -4.81
N MET A 197 17.65 -13.84 -4.93
CA MET A 197 16.77 -14.76 -4.24
C MET A 197 16.94 -16.18 -4.76
N PHE A 198 17.03 -16.36 -6.07
CA PHE A 198 17.32 -17.64 -6.72
C PHE A 198 18.71 -18.17 -6.36
N ALA A 199 19.74 -17.31 -6.38
CA ALA A 199 21.09 -17.65 -5.93
C ALA A 199 21.11 -18.01 -4.43
N GLY A 200 20.34 -17.30 -3.59
CA GLY A 200 20.18 -17.62 -2.17
C GLY A 200 19.48 -18.96 -1.93
N ILE A 201 18.53 -19.35 -2.78
CA ILE A 201 17.88 -20.67 -2.75
C ILE A 201 18.84 -21.78 -3.21
N LEU A 202 19.70 -21.51 -4.19
CA LEU A 202 20.71 -22.45 -4.71
C LEU A 202 21.92 -22.64 -3.77
N LEU A 203 22.36 -21.57 -3.10
CA LEU A 203 23.50 -21.59 -2.18
C LEU A 203 23.14 -22.14 -0.79
N ARG A 204 21.85 -22.27 -0.47
CA ARG A 204 21.36 -22.64 0.86
C ARG A 204 20.45 -23.88 0.80
N THR A 205 21.07 -25.05 0.77
CA THR A 205 20.53 -26.40 0.98
C THR A 205 19.58 -26.50 2.22
N PRO A 206 18.94 -27.66 2.49
CA PRO A 206 17.61 -28.13 2.10
C PRO A 206 16.52 -27.94 3.19
N GLU A 207 16.50 -26.82 3.93
CA GLU A 207 15.52 -26.60 5.03
C GLU A 207 14.99 -25.15 5.03
N VAL A 208 14.66 -24.60 3.85
CA VAL A 208 13.94 -23.32 3.80
C VAL A 208 12.51 -23.52 4.25
N ASN A 209 12.12 -22.81 5.33
CA ASN A 209 10.74 -22.77 5.81
C ASN A 209 9.80 -22.46 4.63
N VAL A 210 8.91 -23.41 4.30
CA VAL A 210 8.04 -23.39 3.11
C VAL A 210 7.25 -22.08 3.01
N GLN A 211 6.94 -21.48 4.16
CA GLN A 211 6.25 -20.19 4.27
C GLN A 211 7.08 -19.01 3.72
N GLN A 212 8.37 -18.90 4.05
CA GLN A 212 9.20 -17.78 3.59
C GLN A 212 9.44 -17.85 2.07
N ARG A 213 9.65 -19.06 1.53
CA ARG A 213 9.78 -19.27 0.08
C ARG A 213 8.50 -18.89 -0.66
N ARG A 214 7.34 -19.25 -0.11
CA ARG A 214 6.03 -18.85 -0.67
C ARG A 214 5.83 -17.35 -0.64
N THR A 215 6.16 -16.67 0.46
CA THR A 215 6.00 -15.22 0.56
C THR A 215 6.87 -14.50 -0.45
N SER A 216 8.15 -14.85 -0.58
CA SER A 216 9.03 -14.15 -1.52
C SER A 216 8.67 -14.45 -2.98
N PHE A 217 8.22 -15.67 -3.30
CA PHE A 217 7.70 -16.00 -4.63
C PHE A 217 6.41 -15.25 -4.95
N ASN A 218 5.48 -15.16 -4.01
CA ASN A 218 4.23 -14.42 -4.18
C ASN A 218 4.49 -12.92 -4.37
N SER A 219 5.42 -12.34 -3.60
CA SER A 219 5.82 -10.94 -3.79
C SER A 219 6.43 -10.71 -5.16
N ALA A 220 7.36 -11.56 -5.61
CA ALA A 220 7.99 -11.44 -6.93
C ALA A 220 6.98 -11.56 -8.08
N LEU A 221 6.04 -12.52 -7.99
CA LEU A 221 4.95 -12.61 -8.96
C LEU A 221 4.11 -11.34 -8.96
N ALA A 222 3.74 -10.83 -7.79
CA ALA A 222 2.91 -9.64 -7.69
C ALA A 222 3.59 -8.38 -8.26
N TYR A 223 4.90 -8.21 -8.06
CA TYR A 223 5.67 -7.14 -8.70
C TYR A 223 5.77 -7.32 -10.22
N THR A 224 5.97 -8.55 -10.70
CA THR A 224 5.98 -8.86 -12.14
C THR A 224 4.65 -8.50 -12.82
N PHE A 225 3.53 -8.87 -12.20
CA PHE A 225 2.18 -8.50 -12.66
C PHE A 225 1.84 -7.02 -12.46
N THR A 226 2.69 -6.25 -11.77
CA THR A 226 2.55 -4.81 -11.62
C THR A 226 3.35 -4.08 -12.71
N VAL A 227 4.63 -4.41 -12.87
CA VAL A 227 5.58 -3.71 -13.74
C VAL A 227 5.33 -3.99 -15.24
N ILE A 228 5.10 -5.26 -15.62
CA ILE A 228 4.91 -5.62 -17.03
C ILE A 228 3.67 -4.92 -17.62
N PRO A 229 2.48 -4.95 -16.98
CA PRO A 229 1.33 -4.29 -17.57
C PRO A 229 1.44 -2.76 -17.58
N ILE A 230 2.17 -2.14 -16.64
CA ILE A 230 2.50 -0.69 -16.72
C ILE A 230 3.35 -0.41 -17.97
N LEU A 231 4.34 -1.24 -18.26
CA LEU A 231 5.18 -1.08 -19.45
C LEU A 231 4.35 -1.22 -20.73
N VAL A 232 3.48 -2.24 -20.81
CA VAL A 232 2.59 -2.43 -21.97
C VAL A 232 1.65 -1.24 -22.13
N PHE A 233 1.06 -0.76 -21.03
CA PHE A 233 0.23 0.46 -21.04
C PHE A 233 1.00 1.66 -21.60
N GLN A 234 2.23 1.87 -21.16
CA GLN A 234 3.04 3.00 -21.60
C GLN A 234 3.34 2.93 -23.11
N VAL A 235 3.72 1.76 -23.63
CA VAL A 235 3.93 1.55 -25.09
C VAL A 235 2.64 1.84 -25.87
N LEU A 236 1.49 1.32 -25.41
CA LEU A 236 0.21 1.54 -26.09
C LEU A 236 -0.20 3.01 -26.06
N LEU A 237 0.04 3.69 -24.93
CA LEU A 237 -0.29 5.11 -24.76
C LEU A 237 0.54 5.99 -25.69
N THR A 238 1.87 5.80 -25.75
CA THR A 238 2.72 6.61 -26.64
C THR A 238 2.34 6.44 -28.10
N ASN A 239 2.12 5.19 -28.54
CA ASN A 239 1.72 4.93 -29.92
C ASN A 239 0.32 5.47 -30.25
N LYS A 240 -0.60 5.46 -29.28
CA LYS A 240 -1.92 6.06 -29.44
C LYS A 240 -1.83 7.58 -29.55
N LEU A 241 -1.02 8.22 -28.73
CA LEU A 241 -0.84 9.67 -28.71
C LEU A 241 -0.07 10.20 -29.93
N ASP A 242 0.85 9.41 -30.49
CA ASP A 242 1.55 9.71 -31.74
C ASP A 242 0.70 9.34 -32.99
N GLU A 243 -0.58 8.97 -32.82
CA GLU A 243 -1.56 8.65 -33.88
C GLU A 243 -1.23 7.41 -34.74
N TRP A 244 -0.28 6.56 -34.32
CA TRP A 244 0.06 5.32 -35.05
C TRP A 244 -1.00 4.21 -34.89
N LEU A 245 -1.79 4.28 -33.81
CA LEU A 245 -2.76 3.24 -33.43
C LEU A 245 -4.17 3.83 -33.28
N SER A 246 -5.12 3.31 -34.04
CA SER A 246 -6.55 3.68 -33.99
C SER A 246 -7.35 2.88 -32.95
N LEU A 247 -6.72 2.50 -31.83
CA LEU A 247 -7.39 1.77 -30.74
C LEU A 247 -8.19 2.71 -29.83
N SER A 248 -9.26 2.23 -29.22
CA SER A 248 -9.97 2.94 -28.15
C SER A 248 -9.12 3.07 -26.89
N TYR A 249 -9.28 4.16 -26.14
CA TYR A 249 -8.58 4.43 -24.88
C TYR A 249 -8.83 3.34 -23.83
N ILE A 250 -10.01 2.71 -23.81
CA ILE A 250 -10.29 1.58 -22.92
C ILE A 250 -9.37 0.38 -23.17
N VAL A 251 -9.00 0.12 -24.43
CA VAL A 251 -8.07 -0.97 -24.80
C VAL A 251 -6.66 -0.60 -24.39
N VAL A 252 -6.26 0.66 -24.64
CA VAL A 252 -4.94 1.19 -24.25
C VAL A 252 -4.74 1.07 -22.74
N VAL A 253 -5.77 1.38 -21.95
CA VAL A 253 -5.74 1.36 -20.47
C VAL A 253 -5.91 -0.04 -19.89
N SER A 254 -6.39 -1.02 -20.66
CA SER A 254 -6.67 -2.38 -20.16
C SER A 254 -5.53 -3.07 -19.39
N PRO A 255 -4.24 -2.95 -19.76
CA PRO A 255 -3.15 -3.55 -18.98
C PRO A 255 -3.03 -2.94 -17.58
N LEU A 256 -3.32 -1.65 -17.45
CA LEU A 256 -3.23 -0.92 -16.20
C LEU A 256 -4.36 -1.32 -15.21
N PHE A 257 -5.50 -1.84 -15.69
CA PHE A 257 -6.48 -2.49 -14.81
C PHE A 257 -5.93 -3.76 -14.15
N VAL A 258 -5.09 -4.53 -14.85
CA VAL A 258 -4.43 -5.71 -14.27
C VAL A 258 -3.51 -5.26 -13.12
N THR A 259 -2.72 -4.20 -13.33
CA THR A 259 -1.87 -3.60 -12.31
C THR A 259 -2.68 -3.11 -11.10
N PHE A 260 -3.80 -2.41 -11.30
CA PHE A 260 -4.60 -1.98 -10.15
C PHE A 260 -5.26 -3.15 -9.43
N ALA A 261 -5.74 -4.17 -10.15
CA ALA A 261 -6.28 -5.37 -9.53
C ALA A 261 -5.22 -6.09 -8.68
N THR A 262 -3.97 -6.21 -9.17
CA THR A 262 -2.87 -6.83 -8.41
C THR A 262 -2.51 -6.00 -7.18
N LEU A 263 -2.43 -4.67 -7.29
CA LEU A 263 -2.17 -3.77 -6.15
C LEU A 263 -3.30 -3.79 -5.09
N ILE A 264 -4.56 -3.90 -5.52
CA ILE A 264 -5.70 -4.08 -4.62
C ILE A 264 -5.58 -5.41 -3.87
N ILE A 265 -5.25 -6.50 -4.55
CA ILE A 265 -5.03 -7.81 -3.92
C ILE A 265 -3.84 -7.76 -2.94
N MET A 266 -2.73 -7.12 -3.33
CA MET A 266 -1.56 -6.94 -2.47
C MET A 266 -1.85 -6.09 -1.22
N SER A 267 -2.84 -5.19 -1.28
CA SER A 267 -3.24 -4.36 -0.14
C SER A 267 -3.78 -5.18 1.04
N PHE A 268 -4.24 -6.42 0.80
CA PHE A 268 -4.66 -7.37 1.84
C PHE A 268 -3.50 -8.17 2.46
N SER A 269 -2.29 -8.07 1.90
CA SER A 269 -1.09 -8.80 2.35
C SER A 269 0.05 -7.85 2.78
N SER A 270 -0.22 -6.55 2.86
CA SER A 270 0.79 -5.53 3.14
C SER A 270 0.89 -5.30 4.64
N LYS A 271 1.85 -5.99 5.28
CA LYS A 271 2.23 -5.73 6.67
C LYS A 271 2.63 -4.26 6.83
N GLY A 272 1.98 -3.56 7.76
CA GLY A 272 2.36 -2.18 8.13
C GLY A 272 1.43 -1.09 7.58
N GLY A 273 0.18 -1.07 8.03
CA GLY A 273 -0.71 0.06 7.83
C GLY A 273 -0.17 1.35 8.49
N ASN A 274 -0.60 2.51 7.99
CA ASN A 274 -0.26 3.78 8.62
C ASN A 274 -0.93 3.85 10.02
N LYS A 275 -0.13 3.72 11.09
CA LYS A 275 -0.54 3.78 12.52
C LYS A 275 -1.25 5.09 12.93
N TRP A 276 -1.43 6.02 12.00
CA TRP A 276 -2.05 7.34 12.19
C TRP A 276 -3.25 7.58 11.27
N TRP A 277 -3.75 6.54 10.59
CA TRP A 277 -5.00 6.62 9.83
C TRP A 277 -6.16 7.04 10.75
N PHE A 278 -6.72 8.23 10.55
CA PHE A 278 -7.69 8.88 11.45
C PHE A 278 -7.23 9.05 12.91
N GLY A 279 -5.92 9.11 13.16
CA GLY A 279 -5.39 9.17 14.54
C GLY A 279 -5.60 7.86 15.33
N ILE A 280 -6.03 6.79 14.68
CA ILE A 280 -6.22 5.48 15.29
C ILE A 280 -4.84 4.84 15.46
N ARG A 281 -4.36 4.77 16.71
CA ARG A 281 -3.07 4.15 17.10
C ARG A 281 -3.08 2.61 17.10
N LYS A 282 -4.13 2.00 16.56
CA LYS A 282 -4.31 0.54 16.44
C LYS A 282 -4.38 0.17 14.97
N ASP A 283 -4.12 -1.09 14.66
CA ASP A 283 -4.39 -1.60 13.31
C ASP A 283 -5.86 -1.37 12.97
N PHE A 284 -6.14 -0.84 11.78
CA PHE A 284 -7.49 -0.44 11.38
C PHE A 284 -8.51 -1.58 11.56
N CYS A 285 -8.10 -2.82 11.33
CA CYS A 285 -8.95 -3.98 11.53
C CYS A 285 -9.20 -4.31 13.01
N GLN A 286 -8.27 -4.02 13.91
CA GLN A 286 -8.53 -4.11 15.36
C GLN A 286 -9.50 -3.03 15.82
N PHE A 287 -9.39 -1.82 15.25
CA PHE A 287 -10.38 -0.76 15.49
C PHE A 287 -11.76 -1.16 14.96
N LEU A 288 -11.82 -1.66 13.72
CA LEU A 288 -13.08 -2.06 13.08
C LEU A 288 -13.75 -3.21 13.85
N LEU A 289 -12.99 -4.19 14.32
CA LEU A 289 -13.48 -5.24 15.22
C LEU A 289 -13.98 -4.68 16.56
N SER A 290 -13.34 -3.66 17.11
CA SER A 290 -13.82 -3.02 18.36
C SER A 290 -15.09 -2.17 18.19
N VAL A 291 -15.36 -1.68 16.98
CA VAL A 291 -16.54 -0.86 16.67
C VAL A 291 -17.73 -1.73 16.23
N PHE A 292 -17.48 -2.89 15.62
CA PHE A 292 -18.51 -3.83 15.19
C PHE A 292 -18.53 -5.11 16.04
N PRO A 293 -19.36 -5.17 17.11
CA PRO A 293 -19.40 -6.32 18.03
C PRO A 293 -19.81 -7.63 17.34
N LEU A 294 -20.66 -7.57 16.30
CA LEU A 294 -21.04 -8.73 15.50
C LEU A 294 -19.86 -9.35 14.73
N LEU A 295 -18.94 -8.50 14.24
CA LEU A 295 -17.75 -8.96 13.54
C LEU A 295 -16.69 -9.47 14.54
N GLN A 296 -16.68 -8.91 15.76
CA GLN A 296 -15.85 -9.39 16.87
C GLN A 296 -16.28 -10.79 17.33
N GLU A 297 -17.57 -11.05 17.46
CA GLU A 297 -18.09 -12.39 17.79
C GLU A 297 -17.74 -13.41 16.70
N TYR A 298 -17.88 -13.03 15.41
CA TYR A 298 -17.47 -13.89 14.30
C TYR A 298 -15.96 -14.20 14.30
N ALA A 299 -15.13 -13.18 14.57
CA ALA A 299 -13.68 -13.35 14.70
C ALA A 299 -13.29 -14.21 15.91
N ASN A 300 -14.01 -14.10 17.03
CA ASN A 300 -13.77 -14.89 18.24
C ASN A 300 -14.19 -16.37 18.06
N ILE A 301 -15.25 -16.66 17.30
CA ILE A 301 -15.68 -18.03 16.98
C ILE A 301 -14.61 -18.76 16.15
N ALA A 302 -13.94 -18.07 15.23
CA ALA A 302 -12.83 -18.63 14.46
C ALA A 302 -11.63 -19.02 15.35
N TYR A 303 -11.39 -18.30 16.45
CA TYR A 303 -10.30 -18.59 17.40
C TYR A 303 -10.53 -19.92 18.14
N ASN A 304 -11.78 -20.21 18.52
CA ASN A 304 -12.11 -21.42 19.27
C ASN A 304 -11.97 -22.70 18.40
N ASN A 305 -12.17 -22.58 17.09
CA ASN A 305 -11.99 -23.70 16.16
C ASN A 305 -10.52 -24.11 15.98
N ASN A 306 -9.58 -23.17 16.07
CA ASN A 306 -8.14 -23.48 15.97
C ASN A 306 -7.59 -24.13 17.25
N VAL A 307 -8.09 -23.74 18.43
CA VAL A 307 -7.75 -24.39 19.71
C VAL A 307 -8.24 -25.84 19.72
N ASN A 308 -9.49 -26.08 19.29
CA ASN A 308 -10.04 -27.44 19.19
C ASN A 308 -9.33 -28.34 18.17
N ARG A 309 -8.66 -27.75 17.17
CA ARG A 309 -7.90 -28.50 16.17
C ARG A 309 -6.52 -28.94 16.67
N GLN A 310 -5.88 -28.13 17.52
CA GLN A 310 -4.64 -28.52 18.22
C GLN A 310 -4.89 -29.63 19.25
N THR A 311 -6.08 -29.72 19.83
CA THR A 311 -6.43 -30.80 20.77
C THR A 311 -6.70 -32.14 20.03
N ASN A 312 -7.22 -32.09 18.80
CA ASN A 312 -7.53 -33.30 18.03
C ASN A 312 -6.34 -33.95 17.32
N GLU A 313 -5.22 -33.25 17.13
CA GLU A 313 -3.98 -33.84 16.58
C GLU A 313 -3.20 -34.67 17.62
N GLN A 314 -3.53 -34.60 18.92
CA GLN A 314 -2.86 -35.39 19.96
C GLN A 314 -3.51 -36.75 20.28
N THR A 315 -4.61 -37.12 19.61
CA THR A 315 -5.40 -38.32 20.00
C THR A 315 -5.34 -39.48 19.01
N SER A 316 -4.51 -39.41 17.96
CA SER A 316 -4.48 -40.43 16.90
C SER A 316 -3.09 -40.99 16.61
N GLU A 317 -2.35 -41.43 17.62
CA GLU A 317 -1.16 -42.26 17.43
C GLU A 317 -0.93 -43.15 18.68
N TYR A 318 -1.75 -44.19 18.83
CA TYR A 318 -1.47 -45.31 19.73
C TYR A 318 -1.72 -46.62 18.98
N ARG A 319 -0.63 -47.25 18.53
CA ARG A 319 -0.47 -48.72 18.46
C ARG A 319 1.00 -49.08 18.26
N ASP A 320 1.53 -49.73 19.30
CA ASP A 320 2.62 -50.73 19.38
C ASP A 320 3.85 -50.57 18.46
N ASP A 321 5.04 -50.37 19.06
CA ASP A 321 6.00 -51.47 19.26
C ASP A 321 7.15 -51.09 20.21
N ASP A 322 7.85 -52.13 20.65
CA ASP A 322 8.66 -52.32 21.85
C ASP A 322 9.97 -51.51 22.04
N SER A 323 10.20 -51.21 23.32
CA SER A 323 11.46 -51.41 24.06
C SER A 323 12.71 -50.49 23.86
N ILE A 324 13.31 -50.18 25.01
CA ILE A 324 14.70 -49.72 25.26
C ILE A 324 14.93 -48.19 25.21
N LYS A 325 14.65 -47.51 26.33
CA LYS A 325 15.59 -46.62 27.07
C LYS A 325 14.90 -45.94 28.24
N ASP A 326 14.61 -46.74 29.26
CA ASP A 326 14.31 -46.26 30.60
C ASP A 326 15.60 -45.77 31.28
N LYS A 327 15.47 -44.78 32.17
CA LYS A 327 16.49 -44.21 33.08
C LYS A 327 17.43 -43.12 32.51
N LYS A 328 16.93 -41.89 32.35
CA LYS A 328 17.72 -40.69 32.75
C LYS A 328 16.96 -39.35 32.88
N HIS A 329 15.72 -39.19 32.42
CA HIS A 329 15.04 -37.88 32.44
C HIS A 329 14.04 -37.63 33.58
N LYS A 330 13.83 -38.57 34.51
CA LYS A 330 12.87 -38.41 35.63
C LYS A 330 13.34 -37.49 36.77
N ASN A 331 14.59 -37.02 36.77
CA ASN A 331 15.13 -36.22 37.89
C ASN A 331 15.12 -34.70 37.70
N HIS A 332 14.79 -34.16 36.52
CA HIS A 332 14.78 -32.70 36.33
C HIS A 332 13.40 -32.04 36.42
N LYS A 333 12.31 -32.82 36.37
CA LYS A 333 10.93 -32.30 36.36
C LYS A 333 10.29 -32.12 37.75
N LYS A 334 11.03 -32.40 38.83
CA LYS A 334 10.52 -32.31 40.22
C LYS A 334 10.84 -31.00 40.94
N ASN A 335 11.65 -30.10 40.35
CA ASN A 335 12.15 -28.89 41.03
C ASN A 335 11.55 -27.55 40.55
N GLU A 336 10.62 -27.51 39.59
CA GLU A 336 9.96 -26.26 39.16
C GLU A 336 8.54 -26.06 39.74
N ALA A 337 8.02 -27.05 40.48
CA ALA A 337 6.67 -27.01 41.06
C ALA A 337 6.59 -26.32 42.45
N LEU A 338 7.63 -25.58 42.86
CA LEU A 338 7.74 -24.98 44.21
C LEU A 338 8.06 -23.46 44.17
N LYS A 339 7.37 -22.69 43.32
CA LYS A 339 7.32 -21.23 43.47
C LYS A 339 5.91 -20.80 43.92
N PRO A 340 5.78 -20.10 45.06
CA PRO A 340 4.49 -19.63 45.53
C PRO A 340 3.96 -18.51 44.62
N ILE A 341 2.69 -18.67 44.22
CA ILE A 341 1.92 -17.74 43.39
C ILE A 341 1.40 -16.64 44.32
N VAL A 342 1.82 -15.38 44.11
CA VAL A 342 1.31 -14.24 44.87
C VAL A 342 0.24 -13.54 44.02
N PRO A 343 -1.02 -13.40 44.51
CA PRO A 343 -2.04 -12.62 43.82
C PRO A 343 -1.82 -11.13 44.10
N ILE A 344 -1.85 -10.32 43.03
CA ILE A 344 -1.96 -8.86 43.11
C ILE A 344 -3.45 -8.55 43.29
N THR A 345 -3.84 -8.13 44.50
CA THR A 345 -5.16 -7.55 44.78
C THR A 345 -5.02 -6.14 45.31
N SER A 346 -5.82 -5.28 44.70
CA SER A 346 -5.98 -3.84 44.85
C SER A 346 -6.42 -3.38 46.25
N ILE A 347 -5.84 -2.24 46.65
CA ILE A 347 -6.37 -1.10 47.43
C ILE A 347 -7.60 -1.35 48.31
N ASP A 348 -7.42 -1.12 49.62
CA ASP A 348 -8.34 -0.33 50.46
C ASP A 348 -7.53 0.25 51.65
N VAL A 349 -7.61 1.56 51.86
CA VAL A 349 -7.15 2.24 53.08
C VAL A 349 -8.38 2.81 53.77
N PRO A 350 -8.65 2.44 55.03
CA PRO A 350 -9.53 3.21 55.88
C PRO A 350 -8.78 3.92 57.01
N ASP A 351 -9.33 5.11 57.29
CA ASP A 351 -9.18 6.06 58.39
C ASP A 351 -8.15 7.20 58.26
#